data_AF-A0A915U0K2-F1
#
_entry.id   AF-A0A915U0K2-F1
#
_cell.length_a   1.000
_cell.length_b   1.000
_cell.length_c   1.000
_cell.angle_alpha   90.00
_cell.angle_beta   90.00
_cell.angle_gamma   90.00
#
_symmetry.space_group_name_H-M   'P 1'
#
loop_
_entity.id
_entity.type
_entity.pdbx_description
1 polymer ?
#
loop_
_entity_poly.entity_id
_entity_poly.type
_entity_poly.pdbx_seq_one_letter_code
_entity_poly.pdbx_strand_id
1 'polypeptide(L)'
;MMNCKHLCKYGLAILASVTLTGCGAALNPYHEDFNCKAPASDGRCLDTPTAYEEAVKINDMVLVDKSDAKIDPEREVQASRYETLAKLLKKPRKPILEPPKVLRVLLLPYKGDGNELFMSRYVYVTVEEARWVLTDRHE
;
A
#
# COMPACT_ATOMS: atom_id res chain seq x y z
N MET A 1 17.10 44.38 44.15
CA MET A 1 17.09 44.72 42.71
C MET A 1 17.74 43.57 41.96
N MET A 2 16.94 42.61 41.49
CA MET A 2 17.45 41.39 40.86
C MET A 2 17.57 41.64 39.34
N ASN A 3 18.78 41.44 38.81
CA ASN A 3 19.21 41.89 37.49
C ASN A 3 18.36 41.29 36.34
N CYS A 4 17.57 42.15 35.70
CA CYS A 4 16.74 41.88 34.50
C CYS A 4 17.52 41.26 33.32
N LYS A 5 18.84 41.44 33.29
CA LYS A 5 19.72 40.89 32.24
C LYS A 5 19.90 39.38 32.32
N HIS A 6 19.77 38.75 33.48
CA HIS A 6 19.86 37.29 33.62
C HIS A 6 18.55 36.61 33.20
N LEU A 7 17.41 37.20 33.57
CA LEU A 7 16.08 36.68 33.22
C LEU A 7 15.87 36.57 31.70
N CYS A 8 16.39 37.54 30.95
CA CYS A 8 16.30 37.56 29.48
C CYS A 8 17.21 36.51 28.81
N LYS A 9 18.40 36.24 29.37
CA LYS A 9 19.31 35.21 28.85
C LYS A 9 18.80 33.80 29.10
N TYR A 10 18.24 33.54 30.27
CA TYR A 10 17.62 32.23 30.56
C TYR A 10 16.33 32.02 29.76
N GLY A 11 15.54 33.08 29.53
CA GLY A 11 14.36 33.01 28.67
C GLY A 11 14.69 32.63 27.22
N LEU A 12 15.75 33.21 26.65
CA LEU A 12 16.19 32.87 25.29
C LEU A 12 16.73 31.43 25.19
N ALA A 13 17.42 30.95 26.23
CA ALA A 13 17.91 29.57 26.28
C ALA A 13 16.77 28.54 26.41
N ILE A 14 15.73 28.83 27.20
CA ILE A 14 14.56 27.96 27.36
C ILE A 14 13.76 27.90 26.05
N LEU A 15 13.60 29.03 25.36
CA LEU A 15 12.89 29.08 24.07
C LEU A 15 13.64 28.27 23.00
N ALA A 16 14.97 28.34 22.98
CA ALA A 16 15.79 27.53 22.08
C ALA A 16 15.69 26.02 22.39
N SER A 17 15.64 25.62 23.66
CA SER A 17 15.47 24.20 24.02
C SER A 17 14.12 23.61 23.61
N VAL A 18 13.05 24.41 23.63
CA VAL A 18 11.70 23.96 23.24
C VAL A 18 11.60 23.74 21.73
N THR A 19 12.37 24.47 20.92
CA THR A 19 12.38 24.29 19.45
C THR A 19 13.10 23.03 18.98
N LEU A 20 13.95 22.41 19.81
CA LEU A 20 14.64 21.15 19.45
C LEU A 20 13.79 19.90 19.71
N THR A 21 12.74 19.98 20.54
CA THR A 21 11.79 18.90 20.74
C THR A 21 10.61 19.08 19.78
N GLY A 22 10.72 18.50 18.57
CA GLY A 22 9.68 18.59 17.55
C GLY A 22 8.30 18.10 18.03
N CYS A 23 7.22 18.75 17.59
CA CYS A 23 5.83 18.47 17.96
C CYS A 23 5.20 17.27 17.20
N GLY A 24 5.97 16.20 16.94
CA GLY A 24 5.48 15.03 16.16
C GLY A 24 4.25 14.36 16.79
N ALA A 25 4.29 14.14 18.10
CA ALA A 25 3.23 13.46 18.84
C ALA A 25 1.94 14.26 19.02
N ALA A 26 2.02 15.59 18.97
CA ALA A 26 0.86 16.47 19.17
C ALA A 26 0.11 16.78 17.87
N LEU A 27 0.78 16.67 16.72
CA LEU A 27 0.23 17.00 15.40
C LEU A 27 -0.13 15.78 14.57
N ASN A 28 0.31 14.57 14.96
CA ASN A 28 -0.08 13.33 14.31
C ASN A 28 -1.37 12.77 14.96
N PRO A 29 -2.51 12.74 14.27
CA PRO A 29 -3.76 12.20 14.80
C PRO A 29 -3.79 10.66 14.82
N TYR A 30 -2.68 9.99 14.50
CA TYR A 30 -2.54 8.54 14.48
C TYR A 30 -1.47 8.08 15.47
N HIS A 31 -1.69 6.92 16.10
CA HIS A 31 -0.72 6.32 17.01
C HIS A 31 0.58 6.00 16.26
N GLU A 32 1.70 6.36 16.89
CA GLU A 32 3.05 6.29 16.30
C GLU A 32 3.63 4.86 16.31
N ASP A 33 2.80 3.89 16.72
CA ASP A 33 3.13 2.47 16.79
C ASP A 33 2.98 1.80 15.42
N PHE A 34 3.79 2.25 14.46
CA PHE A 34 3.92 1.61 13.13
C PHE A 34 4.69 0.29 13.17
N ASN A 35 5.10 -0.16 14.35
CA ASN A 35 5.81 -1.41 14.52
C ASN A 35 4.83 -2.57 14.35
N CYS A 36 5.16 -3.52 13.48
CA CYS A 36 4.49 -4.81 13.43
C CYS A 36 4.43 -5.39 14.86
N LYS A 37 3.32 -6.04 15.24
CA LYS A 37 3.20 -6.80 16.50
C LYS A 37 4.02 -8.10 16.46
N ALA A 38 5.27 -8.00 16.02
CA ALA A 38 6.22 -9.08 16.10
C ALA A 38 6.93 -9.00 17.46
N PRO A 39 7.23 -10.14 18.09
CA PRO A 39 8.14 -10.13 19.23
C PRO A 39 9.44 -9.43 18.83
N ALA A 40 9.98 -8.59 19.72
CA ALA A 40 11.05 -7.64 19.44
C ALA A 40 12.39 -8.25 18.96
N SER A 41 12.47 -9.57 18.80
CA SER A 41 13.70 -10.34 18.57
C SER A 41 13.73 -11.19 17.30
N ASP A 42 12.72 -11.13 16.41
CA ASP A 42 12.61 -12.10 15.30
C ASP A 42 13.01 -11.58 13.91
N GLY A 43 13.59 -10.37 13.84
CA GLY A 43 14.18 -9.87 12.61
C GLY A 43 15.54 -10.52 12.35
N ARG A 44 15.60 -11.54 11.50
CA ARG A 44 16.87 -12.14 11.03
C ARG A 44 17.20 -11.63 9.63
N CYS A 45 18.47 -11.32 9.37
CA CYS A 45 18.93 -11.04 8.01
C CYS A 45 19.11 -12.37 7.26
N LEU A 46 18.33 -12.58 6.21
CA LEU A 46 18.31 -13.80 5.39
C LEU A 46 18.40 -13.38 3.92
N ASP A 47 18.91 -14.26 3.05
CA ASP A 47 18.81 -14.05 1.61
C ASP A 47 17.36 -14.28 1.12
N THR A 48 17.01 -13.64 0.01
CA THR A 48 15.65 -13.66 -0.55
C THR A 48 15.09 -15.07 -0.78
N PRO A 49 15.83 -16.03 -1.40
CA PRO A 49 15.28 -17.38 -1.57
C PRO A 49 15.06 -18.10 -0.24
N THR A 50 15.99 -18.01 0.72
CA THR A 50 15.80 -18.59 2.06
C THR A 50 14.58 -17.99 2.77
N ALA A 51 14.40 -16.66 2.70
CA ALA A 51 13.23 -15.99 3.28
C ALA A 51 11.91 -16.49 2.65
N TYR A 52 11.88 -16.73 1.33
CA TYR A 52 10.71 -17.27 0.64
C TYR A 52 10.40 -18.70 1.07
N GLU A 53 11.41 -19.57 1.17
CA GLU A 53 11.23 -20.96 1.63
C GLU A 53 10.72 -21.04 3.07
N GLU A 54 11.25 -20.21 3.97
CA GLU A 54 10.78 -20.13 5.36
C GLU A 54 9.32 -19.62 5.42
N ALA A 55 8.97 -18.59 4.64
CA ALA A 55 7.61 -18.05 4.60
C ALA A 55 6.57 -19.06 4.07
N VAL A 56 6.93 -19.84 3.04
CA VAL A 56 6.04 -20.88 2.50
C VAL A 56 5.84 -22.00 3.52
N LYS A 57 6.88 -22.42 4.25
CA LYS A 57 6.78 -23.42 5.32
C LYS A 57 5.95 -22.95 6.51
N ILE A 58 5.97 -21.65 6.82
CA ILE A 58 5.10 -21.07 7.85
C ILE A 58 3.62 -21.25 7.47
N ASN A 59 3.27 -21.17 6.17
CA ASN A 59 1.90 -21.42 5.71
C ASN A 59 1.42 -22.86 6.00
N ASP A 60 2.35 -23.83 6.01
CA ASP A 60 2.07 -25.22 6.43
C ASP A 60 1.99 -25.37 7.96
N MET A 61 2.55 -24.43 8.73
CA MET A 61 2.44 -24.34 10.21
C MET A 61 1.33 -23.41 10.70
N VAL A 62 0.54 -22.76 9.83
CA VAL A 62 -0.75 -22.13 10.23
C VAL A 62 -1.82 -23.20 10.45
N LEU A 63 -1.43 -24.36 10.98
CA LEU A 63 -2.24 -25.15 11.87
C LEU A 63 -1.55 -25.10 13.24
N VAL A 64 -2.29 -24.63 14.24
CA VAL A 64 -1.96 -24.66 15.68
C VAL A 64 -1.34 -23.36 16.25
N ASP A 65 -2.21 -22.37 16.47
CA ASP A 65 -2.55 -22.07 17.87
C ASP A 65 -4.00 -22.49 18.11
N LYS A 66 -4.17 -23.77 18.47
CA LYS A 66 -5.45 -24.36 18.87
C LYS A 66 -5.70 -24.09 20.36
N SER A 67 -5.59 -22.84 20.81
CA SER A 67 -6.01 -22.50 22.17
C SER A 67 -7.33 -21.74 22.23
N ASP A 68 -7.71 -20.90 21.27
CA ASP A 68 -9.05 -20.26 21.29
C ASP A 68 -9.57 -19.78 19.91
N ALA A 69 -9.15 -20.40 18.81
CA ALA A 69 -9.63 -20.02 17.48
C ALA A 69 -11.02 -20.63 17.20
N LYS A 70 -12.09 -19.89 17.53
CA LYS A 70 -13.36 -20.05 16.79
C LYS A 70 -13.00 -20.08 15.30
N ILE A 71 -13.41 -21.15 14.61
CA ILE A 71 -13.30 -21.23 13.14
C ILE A 71 -13.98 -19.98 12.61
N ASP A 72 -13.19 -19.04 12.12
CA ASP A 72 -13.69 -17.82 11.51
C ASP A 72 -14.41 -18.22 10.22
N PRO A 73 -15.75 -18.08 10.15
CA PRO A 73 -16.53 -18.47 8.98
C PRO A 73 -16.00 -17.79 7.70
N GLU A 74 -15.42 -16.60 7.83
CA GLU A 74 -14.86 -15.85 6.71
C GLU A 74 -13.63 -16.56 6.09
N ARG A 75 -12.79 -17.19 6.90
CA ARG A 75 -11.61 -17.93 6.42
C ARG A 75 -11.99 -19.18 5.64
N GLU A 76 -13.03 -19.89 6.09
CA GLU A 76 -13.54 -21.07 5.39
C GLU A 76 -14.18 -20.70 4.05
N VAL A 77 -15.01 -19.64 4.04
CA VAL A 77 -15.59 -19.08 2.81
C VAL A 77 -14.50 -18.66 1.84
N GLN A 78 -13.45 -17.99 2.33
CA GLN A 78 -12.35 -17.53 1.50
C GLN A 78 -11.52 -18.68 0.94
N ALA A 79 -11.27 -19.73 1.73
CA ALA A 79 -10.60 -20.94 1.26
C ALA A 79 -11.39 -21.63 0.13
N SER A 80 -12.72 -21.74 0.27
CA SER A 80 -13.61 -22.30 -0.76
C SER A 80 -13.59 -21.48 -2.06
N ARG A 81 -13.57 -20.15 -1.95
CA ARG A 81 -13.42 -19.25 -3.11
C ARG A 81 -12.09 -19.47 -3.82
N TYR A 82 -10.99 -19.56 -3.08
CA TYR A 82 -9.67 -19.82 -3.65
C TYR A 82 -9.57 -21.19 -4.31
N GLU A 83 -10.16 -22.23 -3.71
CA GLU A 83 -10.21 -23.56 -4.33
C GLU A 83 -11.00 -23.54 -5.65
N THR A 84 -12.13 -22.85 -5.67
CA THR A 84 -12.95 -22.69 -6.88
C THR A 84 -12.18 -21.95 -7.97
N LEU A 85 -11.51 -20.85 -7.64
CA LEU A 85 -10.65 -20.11 -8.56
C LEU A 85 -9.49 -20.97 -9.08
N ALA A 86 -8.82 -21.73 -8.21
CA ALA A 86 -7.73 -22.63 -8.60
C ALA A 86 -8.21 -23.72 -9.57
N LYS A 87 -9.42 -24.25 -9.38
CA LYS A 87 -10.06 -25.18 -10.32
C LYS A 87 -10.34 -24.52 -11.68
N LEU A 88 -10.80 -23.26 -11.69
CA LEU A 88 -11.06 -22.51 -12.92
C LEU A 88 -9.77 -22.20 -13.70
N LEU A 89 -8.67 -21.90 -13.02
CA LEU A 89 -7.36 -21.64 -13.66
C LEU A 89 -6.78 -22.87 -14.37
N LYS A 90 -7.09 -24.08 -13.88
CA LYS A 90 -6.65 -25.35 -14.47
C LYS A 90 -7.52 -25.81 -15.66
N LYS A 91 -8.68 -25.19 -15.90
CA LYS A 91 -9.56 -25.57 -17.02
C LYS A 91 -8.90 -25.22 -18.36
N PRO A 92 -9.10 -26.05 -19.40
CA PRO A 92 -8.53 -25.80 -20.73
C PRO A 92 -9.04 -24.49 -21.36
N ARG A 93 -10.31 -24.14 -21.12
CA ARG A 93 -10.89 -22.82 -21.42
C ARG A 93 -10.84 -21.94 -20.18
N LYS A 94 -9.73 -21.20 -20.03
CA LYS A 94 -9.57 -20.19 -18.99
C LYS A 94 -10.01 -18.81 -19.50
N PRO A 95 -10.78 -18.03 -18.73
CA PRO A 95 -11.07 -16.65 -19.10
C PRO A 95 -9.77 -15.85 -19.03
N ILE A 96 -9.51 -15.06 -20.07
CA ILE A 96 -8.39 -14.12 -20.12
C ILE A 96 -8.96 -12.72 -19.92
N LEU A 97 -8.30 -11.91 -19.08
CA LEU A 97 -8.62 -10.50 -18.97
C LEU A 97 -7.99 -9.77 -20.17
N GLU A 98 -8.82 -9.28 -21.07
CA GLU A 98 -8.36 -8.38 -22.12
C GLU A 98 -8.23 -6.97 -21.51
N PRO A 99 -7.03 -6.36 -21.53
CA PRO A 99 -6.83 -5.03 -20.97
C PRO A 99 -7.62 -3.99 -21.78
N PRO A 100 -7.97 -2.85 -21.17
CA PRO A 100 -8.70 -1.80 -21.86
C PRO A 100 -7.83 -1.21 -22.97
N LYS A 101 -8.46 -0.82 -24.08
CA LYS A 101 -7.76 -0.07 -25.13
C LYS A 101 -7.82 1.41 -24.80
N VAL A 102 -6.65 2.01 -24.64
CA VAL A 102 -6.50 3.41 -24.25
C VAL A 102 -5.95 4.22 -25.42
N LEU A 103 -6.66 5.27 -25.80
CA LEU A 103 -6.17 6.27 -26.75
C LEU A 103 -5.40 7.34 -25.99
N ARG A 104 -4.16 7.59 -26.42
CA ARG A 104 -3.34 8.70 -25.92
C ARG A 104 -3.42 9.87 -26.89
N VAL A 105 -4.07 10.95 -26.46
CA VAL A 105 -4.22 12.19 -27.22
C VAL A 105 -3.15 13.18 -26.78
N LEU A 106 -2.32 13.66 -27.71
CA LEU A 106 -1.40 14.77 -27.47
C LEU A 106 -2.14 16.09 -27.74
N LEU A 107 -2.36 16.88 -26.70
CA LEU A 107 -2.77 18.26 -26.86
C LEU A 107 -1.51 19.10 -26.99
N LEU A 108 -1.37 19.76 -28.14
CA LEU A 108 -0.31 20.74 -28.37
C LEU A 108 -0.62 22.04 -27.62
N PRO A 109 0.37 22.93 -27.42
CA PRO A 109 0.14 24.19 -26.75
C PRO A 109 -0.91 25.04 -27.47
N TYR A 110 -1.86 25.58 -26.72
CA TYR A 110 -2.93 26.44 -27.25
C TYR A 110 -3.30 27.53 -26.27
N LYS A 111 -4.00 28.55 -26.78
CA LYS A 111 -4.49 29.67 -25.99
C LYS A 111 -5.96 29.43 -25.63
N GLY A 112 -6.29 29.54 -24.36
CA GLY A 112 -7.67 29.49 -23.87
C GLY A 112 -8.43 30.80 -24.10
N ASP A 113 -9.75 30.75 -23.86
CA ASP A 113 -10.65 31.89 -24.06
C ASP A 113 -10.33 33.07 -23.12
N GLY A 114 -9.77 32.82 -21.94
CA GLY A 114 -9.31 33.84 -20.99
C GLY A 114 -7.88 34.32 -21.23
N ASN A 115 -7.31 34.04 -22.41
CA ASN A 115 -5.89 34.25 -22.73
C ASN A 115 -4.90 33.39 -21.91
N GLU A 116 -5.35 32.27 -21.34
CA GLU A 116 -4.45 31.33 -20.68
C GLU A 116 -3.59 30.58 -21.71
N LEU A 117 -2.33 30.35 -21.40
CA LEU A 117 -1.48 29.46 -22.18
C LEU A 117 -1.56 28.04 -21.61
N PHE A 118 -2.18 27.14 -22.36
CA PHE A 118 -2.14 25.72 -22.06
C PHE A 118 -0.89 25.12 -22.71
N MET A 119 -0.03 24.51 -21.90
CA MET A 119 1.15 23.78 -22.36
C MET A 119 0.78 22.38 -22.87
N SER A 120 1.71 21.74 -23.58
CA SER A 120 1.48 20.40 -24.11
C SER A 120 1.21 19.39 -23.03
N ARG A 121 0.16 18.57 -23.19
CA ARG A 121 -0.19 17.50 -22.25
C ARG A 121 -0.79 16.30 -22.97
N TYR A 122 -0.65 15.13 -22.37
CA TYR A 122 -1.35 13.93 -22.82
C TYR A 122 -2.65 13.75 -22.05
N VAL A 123 -3.71 13.38 -22.77
CA VAL A 123 -4.97 12.91 -22.19
C VAL A 123 -5.19 11.47 -22.63
N TYR A 124 -5.54 10.61 -21.68
CA TYR A 124 -5.78 9.19 -21.90
C TYR A 124 -7.28 8.94 -21.85
N VAL A 125 -7.84 8.37 -22.91
CA VAL A 125 -9.27 8.05 -23.01
C VAL A 125 -9.40 6.54 -23.18
N THR A 126 -10.23 5.91 -22.35
CA THR A 126 -10.61 4.51 -22.54
C THR A 126 -11.56 4.42 -23.73
N VAL A 127 -11.11 3.76 -24.80
CA VAL A 127 -11.93 3.53 -26.02
C VAL A 127 -12.71 2.23 -25.88
N GLU A 128 -12.07 1.23 -25.28
CA GLU A 128 -12.69 -0.05 -24.97
C GLU A 128 -12.38 -0.40 -23.51
N GLU A 129 -13.42 -0.77 -22.77
CA GLU A 129 -13.31 -1.20 -21.38
C GLU A 129 -12.66 -2.59 -21.28
N ALA A 130 -12.08 -2.87 -20.11
CA ALA A 130 -11.54 -4.19 -19.82
C ALA A 130 -12.67 -5.22 -19.82
N ARG A 131 -12.47 -6.36 -20.48
CA ARG A 131 -13.47 -7.44 -20.52
C ARG A 131 -12.82 -8.80 -20.37
N TRP A 132 -13.57 -9.71 -19.79
CA TRP A 132 -13.19 -11.12 -19.75
C TRP A 132 -13.53 -11.75 -21.10
N VAL A 133 -12.53 -12.32 -21.76
CA VAL A 133 -12.69 -13.08 -22.99
C VAL A 133 -12.51 -14.56 -22.71
N LEU A 134 -13.49 -15.36 -23.12
CA LEU A 134 -13.33 -16.81 -23.19
C LEU A 134 -12.68 -17.11 -24.54
N THR A 135 -11.49 -17.72 -24.52
CA THR A 135 -10.80 -18.02 -25.77
C THR A 135 -11.52 -19.17 -26.49
N ASP A 136 -12.22 -18.84 -27.56
CA ASP A 136 -12.74 -19.78 -28.55
C ASP A 136 -11.93 -19.59 -29.84
N ARG A 137 -10.66 -19.98 -29.86
CA ARG A 137 -9.93 -20.12 -31.14
C ARG A 137 -9.92 -21.60 -31.50
N HIS A 138 -10.96 -22.03 -32.19
CA HIS A 138 -10.83 -23.10 -33.16
C HIS A 138 -10.10 -22.51 -34.37
N GLU A 139 -8.80 -22.77 -34.46
CA GLU A 139 -8.04 -22.88 -35.71
C GLU A 139 -7.32 -24.23 -35.68
#